data_AF-A0A1J3CZS7-F1
#
_entry.id   AF-A0A1J3CZS7-F1
#
_cell.length_a   1.000
_cell.length_b   1.000
_cell.length_c   1.000
_cell.angle_alpha   90.00
_cell.angle_beta   90.00
_cell.angle_gamma   90.00
#
_symmetry.space_group_name_H-M   'P 1'
#
loop_
_entity.id
_entity.type
_entity.pdbx_description
1 polymer ?
#
loop_
_entity_poly.entity_id
_entity_poly.type
_entity_poly.pdbx_seq_one_letter_code
_entity_poly.pdbx_strand_id
1 'polypeptide(L)' 'EHLTRLHIIIDGRSRLSPKLPQGYIGNTLFHARPMSLLSDFRRERFRTTVERVHGEIRKMDDEYLRSAVDLLREAS' A
#
# COMPACT_ATOMS: atom_id res chain seq x y z
N GLU A 1 -14.35 -19.91 3.65
CA GLU A 1 -12.90 -19.62 3.63
C GLU A 1 -12.66 -18.24 4.23
N HIS A 2 -11.53 -17.99 4.92
CA HIS A 2 -11.28 -16.71 5.62
C HIS A 2 -10.28 -15.86 4.84
N LEU A 3 -10.66 -14.64 4.45
CA LEU A 3 -9.77 -13.70 3.78
C LEU A 3 -8.83 -13.04 4.80
N THR A 4 -7.53 -13.21 4.61
CA THR A 4 -6.50 -12.61 5.46
C THR A 4 -5.90 -11.40 4.75
N ARG A 5 -5.71 -10.30 5.48
CA ARG A 5 -5.13 -9.06 4.98
C ARG A 5 -3.85 -8.73 5.75
N LEU A 6 -2.77 -8.47 5.02
CA LEU A 6 -1.55 -7.91 5.61
C LEU A 6 -1.65 -6.38 5.58
N HIS A 7 -1.21 -5.74 6.66
CA HIS A 7 -1.18 -4.28 6.78
C HIS A 7 0.27 -3.82 6.71
N ILE A 8 0.66 -3.21 5.59
CA ILE A 8 2.02 -2.75 5.36
C ILE A 8 2.00 -1.23 5.20
N ILE A 9 2.76 -0.55 6.05
CA ILE A 9 2.88 0.91 6.03
C ILE A 9 3.97 1.30 5.02
N ILE A 10 3.64 2.23 4.14
CA ILE A 10 4.51 2.77 3.10
C ILE A 10 4.70 4.26 3.32
N ASP A 11 5.94 4.72 3.22
CA ASP A 11 6.27 6.14 3.23
C ASP A 11 5.98 6.76 1.85
N GLY A 12 4.99 7.64 1.79
CA GLY A 12 4.61 8.36 0.58
C GLY A 12 5.56 9.51 0.22
N ARG A 13 6.44 9.97 1.12
CA ARG A 13 7.30 11.15 0.89
C ARG A 13 8.15 11.04 -0.38
N SER A 14 8.71 9.86 -0.61
CA SER A 14 9.60 9.59 -1.74
C SER A 14 8.85 9.20 -3.03
N ARG A 15 7.55 8.92 -2.92
CA ARG A 15 6.70 8.38 -3.99
C ARG A 15 5.84 9.45 -4.66
N LEU A 16 5.51 10.52 -3.94
CA LEU A 16 4.81 11.68 -4.49
C LEU A 16 5.74 12.51 -5.38
N SER A 17 5.16 13.07 -6.45
CA SER A 17 5.84 13.94 -7.42
C SER A 17 5.05 15.23 -7.62
N PRO A 18 5.56 16.42 -7.24
CA PRO A 18 6.88 16.63 -6.63
C PRO A 18 6.97 15.99 -5.24
N LYS A 19 8.20 15.61 -4.86
CA LYS A 19 8.49 15.09 -3.52
C LYS A 19 8.11 16.12 -2.48
N LEU A 20 7.72 15.65 -1.30
CA LEU A 20 7.42 16.54 -0.19
C LEU A 20 8.65 17.32 0.25
N PRO A 21 8.47 18.56 0.75
CA PRO A 21 9.59 19.38 1.21
C PRO A 21 10.42 18.66 2.28
N GLN A 22 11.74 18.88 2.24
CA GLN A 22 12.61 18.44 3.32
C GLN A 22 12.14 19.09 4.63
N GLY A 23 11.96 18.27 5.67
CA GLY A 23 11.44 18.75 6.95
C GLY A 23 9.91 18.90 7.03
N TYR A 24 9.15 18.35 6.06
CA TYR A 24 7.69 18.32 6.14
C TYR A 24 7.19 17.72 7.47
N ILE A 25 6.39 18.50 8.20
CA ILE A 25 5.77 18.11 9.47
C ILE A 25 4.33 17.70 9.19
N GLY A 26 4.09 16.39 9.17
CA GLY A 26 2.78 15.78 8.93
C GLY A 26 2.89 14.29 8.58
N ASN A 27 1.74 13.60 8.56
CA ASN A 27 1.66 12.19 8.22
C ASN A 27 1.55 11.99 6.70
N THR A 28 2.31 11.03 6.19
CA THR A 28 2.38 10.68 4.76
C THR A 28 2.43 9.16 4.60
N LEU A 29 1.76 8.47 5.52
CA LEU A 29 1.77 7.02 5.62
C LEU A 29 0.59 6.46 4.82
N PHE A 30 0.87 5.54 3.92
CA PHE A 30 -0.13 4.83 3.14
C PHE A 30 -0.10 3.35 3.45
N HIS A 31 -1.22 2.66 3.22
CA HIS A 31 -1.34 1.24 3.53
C HIS A 31 -1.43 0.39 2.26
N ALA A 32 -0.36 -0.35 1.96
CA ALA A 32 -0.45 -1.47 1.02
C ALA A 32 -1.16 -2.64 1.72
N ARG A 33 -2.13 -3.25 1.05
CA ARG A 33 -3.01 -4.26 1.66
C ARG A 33 -3.06 -5.56 0.84
N PRO A 34 -1.97 -6.35 0.81
CA PRO A 34 -1.98 -7.69 0.24
C PRO A 34 -3.03 -8.56 0.92
N MET A 35 -3.82 -9.28 0.12
CA MET A 35 -4.87 -10.17 0.60
C MET A 35 -4.78 -11.55 -0.03
N SER A 36 -5.06 -12.58 0.77
CA SER A 36 -5.16 -13.96 0.32
C SER A 36 -6.07 -14.75 1.24
N LEU A 37 -6.67 -15.83 0.75
CA LEU A 37 -7.37 -16.77 1.61
C LEU A 37 -6.37 -17.41 2.58
N LEU A 38 -6.77 -17.62 3.83
CA LEU A 38 -5.93 -18.24 4.85
C LEU A 38 -5.47 -19.65 4.43
N SER A 39 -6.33 -20.38 3.72
CA SER A 39 -6.02 -21.69 3.15
C SER A 39 -4.88 -21.61 2.14
N ASP A 40 -4.93 -20.65 1.23
CA ASP A 40 -3.93 -20.46 0.18
C ASP A 40 -2.63 -19.94 0.79
N PHE A 41 -2.71 -18.93 1.64
CA PHE A 41 -1.55 -18.36 2.33
C PHE A 41 -0.73 -19.40 3.11
N ARG A 42 -1.40 -20.39 3.73
CA ARG A 42 -0.71 -21.48 4.46
C ARG A 42 -0.08 -22.54 3.56
N ARG A 43 -0.53 -22.66 2.31
CA ARG A 43 -0.13 -23.72 1.37
C ARG A 43 0.80 -23.21 0.26
N GLU A 44 0.71 -21.93 -0.07
CA GLU A 44 1.47 -21.32 -1.14
C GLU A 44 2.96 -21.29 -0.84
N ARG A 45 3.77 -21.21 -1.90
CA ARG A 45 5.21 -21.00 -1.75
C ARG A 45 5.45 -19.59 -1.25
N PHE A 46 6.45 -19.42 -0.39
CA PHE A 46 6.89 -18.11 0.11
C PHE A 46 7.09 -17.07 -1.01
N ARG A 47 7.64 -17.50 -2.16
CA ARG A 47 7.81 -16.63 -3.34
C ARG A 47 6.48 -16.01 -3.80
N THR A 48 5.38 -16.77 -3.80
CA THR A 48 4.06 -16.28 -4.19
C THR A 48 3.58 -15.19 -3.24
N THR A 49 3.79 -15.37 -1.93
CA THR A 49 3.51 -14.34 -0.92
C THR A 49 4.33 -13.07 -1.16
N VAL A 50 5.62 -13.22 -1.43
CA VAL A 50 6.53 -12.09 -1.71
C VAL A 50 6.11 -11.34 -2.97
N GLU A 51 5.79 -12.05 -4.05
CA GLU A 51 5.32 -11.44 -5.31
C GLU A 51 4.03 -10.64 -5.09
N ARG A 52 3.08 -11.17 -4.30
CA ARG A 52 1.85 -10.45 -3.94
C ARG A 52 2.14 -9.19 -3.13
N VAL A 53 2.96 -9.30 -2.08
CA VAL A 53 3.34 -8.16 -1.24
C VAL A 53 4.02 -7.08 -2.07
N HIS A 54 4.99 -7.48 -2.89
CA HIS A 54 5.73 -6.57 -3.75
C HIS A 54 4.85 -5.89 -4.79
N GLY A 55 3.90 -6.63 -5.39
CA GLY A 55 2.91 -6.07 -6.31
C GLY A 55 2.09 -4.95 -5.68
N GLU A 56 1.56 -5.16 -4.48
CA GLU A 56 0.79 -4.11 -3.77
C GLU A 56 1.64 -2.90 -3.40
N ILE A 57 2.89 -3.10 -2.98
CA ILE A 57 3.83 -2.00 -2.69
C ILE A 57 4.18 -1.22 -3.97
N ARG A 58 4.26 -1.90 -5.11
CA ARG A 58 4.54 -1.28 -6.41
C ARG A 58 3.39 -0.45 -6.95
N LYS A 59 2.14 -0.85 -6.69
CA LYS A 59 0.94 -0.07 -7.05
C LYS A 59 0.88 1.29 -6.38
N MET A 60 1.58 1.50 -5.26
CA MET A 60 1.60 2.78 -4.55
C MET A 60 2.57 3.78 -5.20
N ASP A 61 2.32 4.13 -6.45
CA ASP A 61 3.01 5.19 -7.18
C ASP A 61 2.33 6.57 -6.96
N ASP A 62 2.89 7.63 -7.54
CA ASP A 62 2.37 9.00 -7.37
C ASP A 62 0.88 9.11 -7.73
N GLU A 63 0.48 8.52 -8.86
CA GLU A 63 -0.89 8.58 -9.36
C GLU A 63 -1.86 7.90 -8.38
N TYR A 64 -1.54 6.68 -7.94
CA TYR A 64 -2.36 5.95 -6.98
C TYR A 64 -2.48 6.70 -5.65
N LEU A 65 -1.36 7.22 -5.12
CA LEU A 65 -1.36 7.95 -3.87
C LEU A 65 -2.20 9.23 -3.94
N ARG A 66 -2.16 9.95 -5.07
CA ARG A 66 -2.99 11.14 -5.31
C ARG A 66 -4.47 10.80 -5.41
N SER A 67 -4.81 9.76 -6.16
CA SER A 67 -6.19 9.28 -6.25
C SER A 67 -6.76 8.91 -4.87
N ALA A 68 -5.95 8.26 -4.01
CA ALA A 68 -6.37 7.95 -2.64
C ALA A 68 -6.62 9.20 -1.78
N VAL A 69 -5.83 10.26 -1.97
CA VAL A 69 -6.04 11.55 -1.29
C VAL A 69 -7.31 12.23 -1.81
N ASP A 70 -7.54 12.23 -3.12
CA ASP A 70 -8.71 12.87 -3.73
C ASP A 70 -10.00 12.18 -3.28
N LEU A 71 -10.02 10.84 -3.22
CA LEU A 71 -11.13 10.08 -2.64
C LEU A 71 -11.46 10.49 -1.20
N LEU A 72 -10.45 10.74 -0.36
CA LEU A 72 -10.66 11.16 1.03
C LEU A 72 -11.21 12.58 1.13
N ARG A 73 -10.86 13.45 0.18
CA ARG A 73 -11.39 14.83 0.11
C ARG A 73 -12.85 14.84 -0.30
N GLU A 74 -13.24 14.01 -1.27
CA GLU A 74 -14.63 13.89 -1.71
C GLU A 74 -15.55 13.30 -0.64
N ALA A 75 -14.99 12.46 0.24
CA ALA A 75 -15.73 11.83 1.34
C ALA A 75 -15.89 12.71 2.59
N SER A 76 -15.35 13.94 2.58
CA SER A 76 -15.41 14.91 3.70
C SER A 76 -16.42 16.01 3.45
#